data_AF-A0A377X9J2-F1
#
_entry.id   AF-A0A377X9J2-F1
#
_cell.length_a   1.000
_cell.length_b   1.000
_cell.length_c   1.000
_cell.angle_alpha   90.00
_cell.angle_beta   90.00
_cell.angle_gamma   90.00
#
_symmetry.space_group_name_H-M   'P 1'
#
loop_
_entity.id
_entity.type
_entity.pdbx_description
1 polymer ?
#
loop_
_entity_poly.entity_id
_entity_poly.type
_entity_poly.pdbx_seq_one_letter_code
_entity_poly.pdbx_strand_id
1 'polypeptide(L)'
;MNDKWSPREVVHRDYSSHPPAYAPGYKTSVLRSPKNALISLQNSLSEITGPVFSRDDLGPLDNDRILNYAKEGLPFGERIIVHGYVRDGFGRPMKNTLVEVWQANAGGRYRHKKDQYLAPIDPNFGGCGRVLTDENGYYCFRTIKPGPYPWRNQASDWRPAHIHFFSLGRRLGPAPDHPDVF
;
A
#
# COMPACT_ATOMS: atom_id res chain seq x y z
N MET A 1 10.83 20.11 32.26
CA MET A 1 10.04 19.49 31.17
C MET A 1 11.04 19.17 30.08
N ASN A 2 11.55 17.93 30.06
CA ASN A 2 12.60 17.52 29.12
C ASN A 2 11.94 16.68 28.03
N ASP A 3 11.65 17.30 26.89
CA ASP A 3 11.31 16.62 25.65
C ASP A 3 12.58 15.94 25.09
N LYS A 4 12.91 14.77 25.64
CA LYS A 4 13.85 13.84 25.02
C LYS A 4 13.07 12.76 24.29
N TRP A 5 12.35 13.15 23.24
CA TRP A 5 11.81 12.19 22.30
C TRP A 5 12.98 11.52 21.57
N SER A 6 13.19 10.23 21.82
CA SER A 6 14.15 9.41 21.08
C SER A 6 13.52 9.02 19.73
N PRO A 7 14.22 9.15 18.59
CA PRO A 7 13.73 8.76 17.26
C PRO A 7 13.33 7.29 17.08
N ARG A 8 13.33 6.51 18.17
CA ARG A 8 13.20 5.06 18.20
C ARG A 8 11.77 4.59 18.50
N GLU A 9 10.85 5.46 18.90
CA GLU A 9 9.49 5.05 19.28
C GLU A 9 8.46 5.39 18.21
N VAL A 10 7.67 4.39 17.81
CA VAL A 10 6.51 4.56 16.93
C VAL A 10 5.31 4.93 17.79
N VAL A 11 4.60 6.00 17.41
CA VAL A 11 3.39 6.46 18.10
C VAL A 11 2.35 5.32 18.14
N HIS A 12 1.75 5.13 19.32
CA HIS A 12 0.67 4.16 19.48
C HIS A 12 -0.48 4.46 18.52
N ARG A 13 -0.99 3.41 17.89
CA ARG A 13 -2.10 3.52 16.94
C ARG A 13 -3.38 3.92 17.69
N ASP A 14 -4.03 4.99 17.24
CA ASP A 14 -5.40 5.29 17.63
C ASP A 14 -6.35 4.36 16.87
N TYR A 15 -6.83 3.31 17.52
CA TYR A 15 -7.74 2.35 16.89
C TYR A 15 -9.11 2.94 16.56
N SER A 16 -9.50 4.08 17.15
CA SER A 16 -10.77 4.74 16.84
C SER A 16 -10.76 5.43 15.46
N SER A 17 -9.58 5.80 14.96
CA SER A 17 -9.40 6.35 13.61
C SER A 17 -9.27 5.26 12.53
N HIS A 18 -9.39 3.98 12.90
CA HIS A 18 -9.30 2.83 12.00
C HIS A 18 -10.61 2.03 11.97
N PRO A 19 -10.90 1.28 10.90
CA PRO A 19 -12.05 0.40 10.90
C PRO A 19 -11.92 -0.67 12.00
N PRO A 20 -13.00 -1.00 12.73
CA PRO A 20 -12.98 -2.08 13.69
C PRO A 20 -12.78 -3.42 12.99
N ALA A 21 -12.18 -4.39 13.69
CA ALA A 21 -11.97 -5.73 13.14
C ALA A 21 -13.29 -6.44 12.82
N TYR A 22 -14.31 -6.29 13.68
CA TYR A 22 -15.65 -6.80 13.46
C TYR A 22 -16.53 -5.70 12.84
N ALA A 23 -16.84 -5.83 11.56
CA ALA A 23 -17.62 -4.87 10.80
C ALA A 23 -18.71 -5.61 9.98
N PRO A 24 -19.84 -5.99 10.59
CA PRO A 24 -20.77 -6.98 10.02
C PRO A 24 -21.39 -6.59 8.67
N GLY A 25 -21.43 -5.30 8.32
CA GLY A 25 -21.81 -4.84 6.99
C GLY A 25 -20.86 -5.32 5.87
N TYR A 26 -19.59 -5.56 6.21
CA TYR A 26 -18.63 -6.30 5.40
C TYR A 26 -18.59 -7.76 5.89
N LYS A 27 -19.39 -8.62 5.26
CA LYS A 27 -19.70 -9.98 5.75
C LYS A 27 -18.47 -10.85 6.01
N THR A 28 -17.41 -10.71 5.21
CA THR A 28 -16.18 -11.48 5.39
C THR A 28 -15.49 -11.20 6.73
N SER A 29 -15.70 -10.02 7.32
CA SER A 29 -15.12 -9.68 8.64
C SER A 29 -15.68 -10.54 9.77
N VAL A 30 -16.93 -11.02 9.68
CA VAL A 30 -17.62 -11.77 10.75
C VAL A 30 -16.85 -13.00 11.21
N LEU A 31 -16.23 -13.72 10.26
CA LEU A 31 -15.44 -14.92 10.55
C LEU A 31 -13.93 -14.66 10.57
N ARG A 32 -13.50 -13.40 10.39
CA ARG A 32 -12.09 -12.99 10.33
C ARG A 32 -11.75 -11.88 11.31
N SER A 33 -12.59 -11.69 12.33
CA SER A 33 -12.37 -10.77 13.43
C SER A 33 -11.99 -11.56 14.68
N PRO A 34 -10.83 -11.30 15.31
CA PRO A 34 -10.50 -11.91 16.60
C PRO A 34 -11.56 -11.55 17.65
N LYS A 35 -11.90 -12.52 18.50
CA LYS A 35 -12.90 -12.34 19.58
C LYS A 35 -12.30 -11.77 20.87
N ASN A 36 -11.00 -11.94 21.06
CA ASN A 36 -10.28 -11.42 22.21
C ASN A 36 -9.67 -10.06 21.89
N ALA A 37 -9.45 -9.25 22.94
CA ALA A 37 -8.75 -7.99 22.81
C ALA A 37 -7.31 -8.19 22.31
N LEU A 38 -6.78 -7.18 21.63
CA LEU A 38 -5.36 -7.13 21.27
C LEU A 38 -4.52 -6.98 22.54
N ILE A 39 -3.42 -7.73 22.63
CA ILE A 39 -2.43 -7.56 23.69
C ILE A 39 -1.51 -6.40 23.28
N SER A 40 -1.45 -5.36 24.10
CA SER A 40 -0.55 -4.23 23.87
C SER A 40 0.83 -4.54 24.41
N LEU A 41 1.84 -4.40 23.56
CA LEU A 41 3.25 -4.58 23.92
C LEU A 41 4.00 -3.25 23.80
N GLN A 42 5.05 -3.10 24.61
CA GLN A 42 5.99 -2.01 24.45
C GLN A 42 6.86 -2.29 23.22
N ASN A 43 7.23 -1.22 22.50
CA ASN A 43 8.07 -1.33 21.33
C ASN A 43 9.47 -1.85 21.71
N SER A 44 9.94 -2.88 21.00
CA SER A 44 11.33 -3.35 21.03
C SER A 44 11.97 -3.21 19.65
N LEU A 45 13.24 -3.63 19.50
CA LEU A 45 13.90 -3.68 18.19
C LEU A 45 13.11 -4.48 17.15
N SER A 46 12.38 -5.52 17.57
CA SER A 46 11.52 -6.31 16.69
C SER A 46 10.41 -5.49 16.02
N GLU A 47 9.87 -4.48 16.71
CA GLU A 47 8.81 -3.63 16.17
C GLU A 47 9.35 -2.40 15.44
N ILE A 48 10.49 -1.84 15.87
CA ILE A 48 10.96 -0.52 15.40
C ILE A 48 11.97 -0.58 14.27
N THR A 49 12.38 -1.78 13.85
CA THR A 49 13.23 -2.03 12.68
C THR A 49 12.43 -2.66 11.55
N GLY A 50 12.97 -2.64 10.34
CA GLY A 50 12.31 -3.21 9.17
C GLY A 50 13.24 -3.24 7.95
N PRO A 51 12.83 -3.91 6.86
CA PRO A 51 13.64 -3.97 5.67
C PRO A 51 13.75 -2.59 5.01
N VAL A 52 14.88 -2.39 4.31
CA VAL A 52 15.16 -1.18 3.53
C VAL A 52 15.26 -1.59 2.08
N PHE A 53 14.62 -0.81 1.20
CA PHE A 53 14.67 -1.00 -0.25
C PHE A 53 15.48 0.11 -0.89
N SER A 54 16.25 -0.26 -1.90
CA SER A 54 17.07 0.63 -2.72
C SER A 54 16.42 0.84 -4.09
N ARG A 55 16.87 1.86 -4.82
CA ARG A 55 16.39 2.11 -6.19
C ARG A 55 16.76 0.97 -7.13
N ASP A 56 17.84 0.25 -6.86
CA ASP A 56 18.30 -0.88 -7.66
C ASP A 56 17.38 -2.11 -7.54
N ASP A 57 16.53 -2.16 -6.52
CA ASP A 57 15.52 -3.22 -6.34
C ASP A 57 14.29 -3.05 -7.28
N LEU A 58 14.18 -1.90 -7.94
CA LEU A 58 13.03 -1.54 -8.78
C LEU A 58 13.41 -1.48 -10.26
N GLY A 59 12.54 -2.02 -11.11
CA GLY A 59 12.67 -1.92 -12.56
C GLY A 59 12.34 -0.51 -13.07
N PRO A 60 12.85 -0.13 -14.26
CA PRO A 60 12.68 1.22 -14.81
C PRO A 60 11.22 1.60 -15.11
N LEU A 61 10.33 0.61 -15.24
CA LEU A 61 8.90 0.81 -15.52
C LEU A 61 8.01 0.43 -14.34
N ASP A 62 8.57 0.13 -13.16
CA ASP A 62 7.78 -0.35 -12.01
C ASP A 62 6.72 0.69 -11.56
N ASN A 63 6.96 1.98 -11.81
CA ASN A 63 6.04 3.08 -11.54
C ASN A 63 5.17 3.51 -12.75
N ASP A 64 5.28 2.85 -13.90
CA ASP A 64 4.51 3.18 -15.11
C ASP A 64 3.71 1.97 -15.61
N ARG A 65 2.49 1.87 -15.10
CA ARG A 65 1.58 0.77 -15.38
C ARG A 65 0.91 0.86 -16.74
N ILE A 66 1.14 1.96 -17.46
CA ILE A 66 0.75 2.07 -18.86
C ILE A 66 1.70 1.23 -19.73
N LEU A 67 2.96 1.08 -19.30
CA LEU A 67 4.01 0.45 -20.11
C LEU A 67 4.50 -0.89 -19.53
N ASN A 68 4.46 -1.08 -18.21
CA ASN A 68 5.10 -2.22 -17.54
C ASN A 68 4.55 -3.61 -17.91
N TYR A 69 3.37 -3.66 -18.52
CA TYR A 69 2.76 -4.89 -19.03
C TYR A 69 2.30 -4.75 -20.49
N ALA A 70 2.56 -3.61 -21.13
CA ALA A 70 2.20 -3.40 -22.52
C ALA A 70 2.90 -4.43 -23.42
N LYS A 71 2.17 -4.98 -24.40
CA LYS A 71 2.69 -5.95 -25.38
C LYS A 71 2.65 -5.33 -26.77
N GLU A 72 1.51 -5.40 -27.41
CA GLU A 72 1.29 -4.97 -28.80
C GLU A 72 0.64 -3.58 -28.87
N GLY A 73 0.33 -2.98 -27.72
CA GLY A 73 -0.28 -1.66 -27.64
C GLY A 73 -0.36 -1.13 -26.22
N LEU A 74 -1.05 -0.01 -26.07
CA LEU A 74 -1.30 0.62 -24.77
C LEU A 74 -2.60 0.07 -24.15
N PRO A 75 -2.71 0.02 -22.81
CA PRO A 75 -3.95 -0.38 -22.15
C PRO A 75 -5.07 0.62 -22.41
N PHE A 76 -6.31 0.12 -22.47
CA PHE A 76 -7.51 0.91 -22.64
C PHE A 76 -7.93 1.60 -21.34
N GLY A 77 -8.34 2.86 -21.45
CA GLY A 77 -8.99 3.62 -20.37
C GLY A 77 -8.43 5.01 -20.15
N GLU A 78 -8.94 5.68 -19.11
CA GLU A 78 -8.51 7.04 -18.74
C GLU A 78 -7.09 7.02 -18.17
N ARG A 79 -6.14 7.66 -18.87
CA ARG A 79 -4.75 7.76 -18.42
C ARG A 79 -4.64 8.80 -17.32
N ILE A 80 -4.12 8.40 -16.16
CA ILE A 80 -3.98 9.27 -15.00
C ILE A 80 -2.57 9.18 -14.41
N ILE A 81 -2.15 10.27 -13.79
CA ILE A 81 -0.99 10.32 -12.89
C ILE A 81 -1.54 10.38 -11.47
N VAL A 82 -1.01 9.54 -10.60
CA VAL A 82 -1.31 9.55 -9.17
C VAL A 82 -0.03 9.88 -8.43
N HIS A 83 -0.08 10.94 -7.63
CA HIS A 83 1.08 11.44 -6.91
C HIS A 83 0.66 11.99 -5.55
N GLY A 84 1.63 12.09 -4.64
CA GLY A 84 1.40 12.57 -3.29
C GLY A 84 2.64 12.49 -2.42
N TYR A 85 2.46 12.70 -1.11
CA TYR A 85 3.55 12.64 -0.13
C TYR A 85 3.23 11.60 0.94
N VAL A 86 4.25 10.82 1.33
CA VAL A 86 4.21 9.95 2.51
C VAL A 86 4.87 10.69 3.66
N ARG A 87 4.15 10.82 4.78
CA ARG A 87 4.60 11.51 5.99
C ARG A 87 4.29 10.67 7.22
N ASP A 88 5.06 10.86 8.28
CA ASP A 88 4.73 10.26 9.58
C ASP A 88 3.70 11.08 10.37
N GLY A 89 3.36 10.63 11.58
CA GLY A 89 2.37 11.29 12.45
C GLY A 89 2.77 12.69 12.92
N PHE A 90 4.03 13.10 12.73
CA PHE A 90 4.53 14.45 13.05
C PHE A 90 4.71 15.30 11.78
N GLY A 91 4.29 14.79 10.62
CA GLY A 91 4.38 15.49 9.34
C GLY A 91 5.77 15.46 8.70
N ARG A 92 6.71 14.66 9.21
CA ARG A 92 8.06 14.54 8.64
C ARG A 92 8.03 13.69 7.37
N PRO A 93 8.84 14.01 6.34
CA PRO A 93 8.86 13.26 5.10
C PRO A 93 9.43 11.86 5.30
N MET A 94 8.73 10.85 4.77
CA MET A 94 9.17 9.45 4.79
C MET A 94 9.92 9.14 3.51
N LYS A 95 11.25 9.31 3.53
CA LYS A 95 12.13 9.05 2.39
C LYS A 95 12.41 7.57 2.14
N ASN A 96 12.69 7.21 0.88
CA ASN A 96 13.02 5.85 0.45
C ASN A 96 12.05 4.79 1.01
N THR A 97 10.78 5.17 1.07
CA THR A 97 9.67 4.31 1.51
C THR A 97 9.08 3.63 0.30
N LEU A 98 8.96 2.31 0.36
CA LEU A 98 8.34 1.52 -0.70
C LEU A 98 6.84 1.77 -0.70
N VAL A 99 6.31 2.19 -1.84
CA VAL A 99 4.88 2.31 -2.13
C VAL A 99 4.54 1.30 -3.22
N GLU A 100 3.73 0.30 -2.88
CA GLU A 100 3.22 -0.70 -3.83
C GLU A 100 1.74 -0.46 -4.07
N VAL A 101 1.31 -0.63 -5.32
CA VAL A 101 -0.08 -0.41 -5.73
C VAL A 101 -0.59 -1.53 -6.62
N TRP A 102 -1.86 -1.91 -6.41
CA TRP A 102 -2.57 -2.84 -7.29
C TRP A 102 -4.02 -2.40 -7.49
N GLN A 103 -4.58 -2.72 -8.66
CA GLN A 103 -5.96 -2.37 -9.03
C GLN A 103 -6.46 -3.23 -10.19
N ALA A 104 -7.77 -3.16 -10.43
CA ALA A 104 -8.40 -3.61 -11.66
C ALA A 104 -8.05 -2.74 -12.87
N ASN A 105 -8.37 -3.22 -14.08
CA ASN A 105 -8.36 -2.43 -15.32
C ASN A 105 -9.54 -1.43 -15.38
N ALA A 106 -9.66 -0.70 -16.50
CA ALA A 106 -10.74 0.28 -16.72
C ALA A 106 -12.16 -0.30 -16.63
N GLY A 107 -12.33 -1.60 -16.86
CA GLY A 107 -13.61 -2.31 -16.76
C GLY A 107 -13.88 -2.93 -15.39
N GLY A 108 -13.01 -2.73 -14.39
CA GLY A 108 -13.19 -3.35 -13.06
C GLY A 108 -12.76 -4.82 -12.99
N ARG A 109 -12.00 -5.33 -13.97
CA ARG A 109 -11.44 -6.69 -13.96
C ARG A 109 -10.01 -6.72 -13.44
N TYR A 110 -9.74 -7.51 -12.42
CA TYR A 110 -8.38 -7.84 -11.98
C TYR A 110 -7.77 -8.94 -12.84
N ARG A 111 -6.46 -8.82 -13.09
CA ARG A 111 -5.63 -9.91 -13.63
C ARG A 111 -5.31 -10.93 -12.53
N HIS A 112 -6.33 -11.62 -12.04
CA HIS A 112 -6.18 -12.64 -11.00
C HIS A 112 -7.10 -13.82 -11.27
N LYS A 113 -6.58 -15.05 -11.13
CA LYS A 113 -7.33 -16.28 -11.47
C LYS A 113 -8.66 -16.46 -10.74
N LYS A 114 -8.82 -15.87 -9.55
CA LYS A 114 -10.08 -15.92 -8.77
C LYS A 114 -11.08 -14.83 -9.15
N ASP A 115 -10.67 -13.84 -9.95
CA ASP A 115 -11.62 -12.86 -10.47
C ASP A 115 -12.35 -13.45 -11.69
N GLN A 116 -13.63 -13.70 -11.50
CA GLN A 116 -14.55 -14.30 -12.48
C GLN A 116 -15.59 -13.27 -12.97
N TYR A 117 -15.38 -11.97 -12.71
CA TYR A 117 -16.26 -10.93 -13.23
C TYR A 117 -16.24 -10.94 -14.77
N LEU A 118 -17.38 -10.70 -15.41
CA LEU A 118 -17.56 -10.84 -16.86
C LEU A 118 -16.81 -9.76 -17.67
N ALA A 119 -16.43 -8.64 -17.05
CA ALA A 119 -15.64 -7.62 -17.73
C ALA A 119 -14.35 -8.22 -18.31
N PRO A 120 -13.97 -7.85 -19.54
CA PRO A 120 -12.83 -8.45 -20.23
C PRO A 120 -11.51 -8.10 -19.55
N ILE A 121 -10.53 -9.01 -19.68
CA ILE A 121 -9.13 -8.71 -19.37
C ILE A 121 -8.59 -7.81 -20.49
N ASP A 122 -7.86 -6.77 -20.11
CA ASP A 122 -7.10 -5.95 -21.06
C ASP A 122 -5.75 -6.64 -21.31
N PRO A 123 -5.40 -7.03 -22.55
CA PRO A 123 -4.16 -7.76 -22.83
C PRO A 123 -2.88 -6.96 -22.51
N ASN A 124 -2.94 -5.64 -22.48
CA ASN A 124 -1.81 -4.73 -22.26
C ASN A 124 -1.74 -4.16 -20.82
N PHE A 125 -2.67 -4.54 -19.92
CA PHE A 125 -2.68 -4.05 -18.54
C PHE A 125 -2.37 -5.15 -17.50
N GLY A 126 -1.34 -4.93 -16.70
CA GLY A 126 -0.88 -5.87 -15.67
C GLY A 126 -1.65 -5.76 -14.37
N GLY A 127 -1.81 -4.55 -13.85
CA GLY A 127 -2.57 -4.32 -12.61
C GLY A 127 -1.72 -3.97 -11.37
N CYS A 128 -0.39 -4.07 -11.43
CA CYS A 128 0.51 -3.83 -10.29
C CYS A 128 1.63 -2.85 -10.64
N GLY A 129 2.14 -2.12 -9.65
CA GLY A 129 3.31 -1.26 -9.77
C GLY A 129 3.86 -0.89 -8.39
N ARG A 130 5.07 -0.33 -8.36
CA ARG A 130 5.74 0.10 -7.12
C ARG A 130 6.71 1.25 -7.38
N VAL A 131 6.95 2.07 -6.37
CA VAL A 131 7.83 3.23 -6.42
C VAL A 131 8.43 3.50 -5.05
N LEU A 132 9.65 4.04 -5.01
CA LEU A 132 10.24 4.59 -3.79
C LEU A 132 9.99 6.09 -3.70
N THR A 133 9.64 6.56 -2.50
CA THR A 133 9.55 8.00 -2.24
C THR A 133 10.92 8.68 -2.33
N ASP A 134 10.93 9.93 -2.77
CA ASP A 134 12.13 10.77 -2.77
C ASP A 134 12.50 11.30 -1.37
N GLU A 135 13.51 12.17 -1.29
CA GLU A 135 13.97 12.77 -0.03
C GLU A 135 12.89 13.63 0.66
N ASN A 136 11.90 14.13 -0.07
CA ASN A 136 10.76 14.89 0.46
C ASN A 136 9.54 14.00 0.76
N GLY A 137 9.67 12.67 0.63
CA GLY A 137 8.58 11.72 0.78
C GLY A 137 7.61 11.70 -0.40
N TYR A 138 7.93 12.34 -1.52
CA TYR A 138 7.06 12.40 -2.69
C TYR A 138 7.09 11.09 -3.48
N TYR A 139 5.93 10.65 -3.98
CA TYR A 139 5.82 9.54 -4.92
C TYR A 139 4.99 9.96 -6.14
N CYS A 140 5.24 9.32 -7.27
CA CYS A 140 4.47 9.50 -8.50
C CYS A 140 4.47 8.21 -9.31
N PHE A 141 3.30 7.81 -9.81
CA PHE A 141 3.14 6.72 -10.76
C PHE A 141 2.06 7.03 -11.79
N ARG A 142 2.16 6.37 -12.94
CA ARG A 142 1.22 6.52 -14.06
C ARG A 142 0.43 5.24 -14.25
N THR A 143 -0.87 5.36 -14.48
CA THR A 143 -1.78 4.20 -14.60
C THR A 143 -3.02 4.53 -15.44
N ILE A 144 -3.90 3.55 -15.57
CA ILE A 144 -5.26 3.71 -16.04
C ILE A 144 -6.20 3.81 -14.82
N LYS A 145 -7.16 4.74 -14.83
CA LYS A 145 -8.19 4.82 -13.79
C LYS A 145 -8.98 3.51 -13.74
N PRO A 146 -9.07 2.84 -12.58
CA PRO A 146 -9.79 1.57 -12.48
C PRO A 146 -11.30 1.79 -12.63
N GLY A 147 -11.98 0.82 -13.24
CA GLY A 147 -13.43 0.76 -13.19
C GLY A 147 -13.93 0.33 -11.80
N PRO A 148 -15.16 0.71 -11.40
CA PRO A 148 -15.86 0.06 -10.30
C PRO A 148 -16.12 -1.41 -10.64
N TYR A 149 -16.36 -2.24 -9.62
CA TYR A 149 -16.65 -3.66 -9.85
C TYR A 149 -17.62 -4.25 -8.82
N PRO A 150 -18.45 -5.23 -9.22
CA PRO A 150 -19.37 -5.89 -8.32
C PRO A 150 -18.63 -6.91 -7.44
N TRP A 151 -19.14 -7.16 -6.25
CA TRP A 151 -18.57 -8.18 -5.37
C TRP A 151 -19.66 -8.82 -4.51
N ARG A 152 -19.42 -10.08 -4.11
CA ARG A 152 -20.42 -10.89 -3.39
C ARG A 152 -20.42 -10.56 -1.90
N ASN A 153 -21.00 -9.41 -1.55
CA ASN A 153 -21.28 -9.02 -0.17
C ASN A 153 -22.79 -8.99 0.07
N GLN A 154 -23.48 -7.91 -0.31
CA GLN A 154 -24.94 -7.91 -0.49
C GLN A 154 -25.31 -8.22 -1.95
N ALA A 155 -26.62 -8.23 -2.25
CA ALA A 155 -27.13 -8.63 -3.55
C ALA A 155 -26.65 -7.73 -4.72
N SER A 156 -26.40 -6.44 -4.46
CA SER A 156 -26.06 -5.45 -5.50
C SER A 156 -24.93 -4.51 -5.05
N ASP A 157 -23.96 -5.02 -4.29
CA ASP A 157 -22.85 -4.19 -3.84
C ASP A 157 -21.79 -4.01 -4.94
N TRP A 158 -21.36 -2.76 -5.11
CA TRP A 158 -20.28 -2.36 -6.00
C TRP A 158 -19.18 -1.67 -5.20
N ARG A 159 -17.93 -2.02 -5.50
CA ARG A 159 -16.80 -1.22 -5.03
C ARG A 159 -16.67 0.02 -5.93
N PRO A 160 -16.46 1.22 -5.37
CA PRO A 160 -16.05 2.38 -6.15
C PRO A 160 -14.76 2.10 -6.92
N ALA A 161 -14.45 2.91 -7.92
CA ALA A 161 -13.12 2.93 -8.51
C ALA A 161 -12.08 3.17 -7.40
N HIS A 162 -11.14 2.25 -7.22
CA HIS A 162 -10.10 2.37 -6.20
C HIS A 162 -8.80 1.70 -6.62
N ILE A 163 -7.71 2.22 -6.07
CA ILE A 163 -6.37 1.65 -6.14
C ILE A 163 -6.00 1.22 -4.73
N HIS A 164 -5.58 -0.02 -4.57
CA HIS A 164 -5.02 -0.48 -3.31
C HIS A 164 -3.60 0.07 -3.16
N PHE A 165 -3.29 0.54 -1.96
CA PHE A 165 -1.97 1.00 -1.57
C PHE A 165 -1.43 0.11 -0.46
N PHE A 166 -0.15 -0.21 -0.58
CA PHE A 166 0.67 -0.68 0.51
C PHE A 166 1.88 0.25 0.62
N SER A 167 2.23 0.64 1.83
CA SER A 167 3.43 1.41 2.09
C SER A 167 4.21 0.77 3.22
N LEU A 168 5.50 0.52 2.99
CA LEU A 168 6.39 0.09 4.04
C LEU A 168 7.33 1.24 4.42
N GLY A 169 6.92 2.00 5.43
CA GLY A 169 7.71 3.10 5.95
C GLY A 169 9.07 2.61 6.47
N ARG A 170 10.12 3.38 6.21
CA ARG A 170 11.46 3.12 6.73
C ARG A 170 11.43 3.08 8.26
N ARG A 171 11.63 1.91 8.83
CA ARG A 171 11.98 1.67 10.22
C ARG A 171 13.48 1.43 10.27
N LEU A 172 14.19 1.92 11.30
CA LEU A 172 15.66 1.98 11.31
C LEU A 172 16.25 0.63 10.87
N GLY A 173 17.13 0.65 9.86
CA GLY A 173 18.09 -0.44 9.67
C GLY A 173 19.10 -0.41 10.83
N PRO A 174 19.93 -1.46 11.01
CA PRO A 174 21.00 -1.42 11.99
C PRO A 174 21.82 -0.13 11.79
N ALA A 175 22.10 0.59 12.89
CA ALA A 175 22.93 1.77 12.84
C ALA A 175 24.31 1.37 12.29
N PRO A 176 24.92 2.14 11.38
CA PRO A 176 26.20 1.76 10.79
C PRO A 176 27.40 1.82 11.77
N ASP A 177 27.21 2.24 13.03
CA ASP A 177 28.34 2.63 13.88
C ASP A 177 28.05 2.56 15.39
N HIS A 178 27.50 1.43 15.87
CA HIS A 178 27.61 1.09 17.29
C HIS A 178 28.34 -0.25 17.44
N PRO A 179 29.53 -0.31 18.07
CA PRO A 179 30.12 -1.58 18.42
C PRO A 179 29.18 -2.27 19.41
N ASP A 180 28.85 -3.53 19.13
CA ASP A 180 28.19 -4.42 20.07
C ASP A 180 29.07 -4.52 21.31
N VAL A 181 28.60 -3.95 22.42
CA VAL A 181 29.20 -4.20 23.74
C VAL A 181 28.41 -5.37 24.33
N PHE A 182 28.99 -6.56 24.23
CA PHE A 182 28.75 -7.65 25.17
C PHE A 182 29.60 -7.43 26.42
#